data_AF-A0A8J6ZMG3-F1
#
_entry.id   AF-A0A8J6ZMG3-F1
#
_cell.length_a   1.000
_cell.length_b   1.000
_cell.length_c   1.000
_cell.angle_alpha   90.00
_cell.angle_beta   90.00
_cell.angle_gamma   90.00
#
_symmetry.space_group_name_H-M   'P 1'
#
loop_
_entity.id
_entity.type
_entity.pdbx_description
1 polymer ?
#
loop_
_entity_poly.entity_id
_entity_poly.type
_entity_poly.pdbx_seq_one_letter_code
_entity_poly.pdbx_strand_id
1 'polypeptide(L)'
;MYASQFGEVGKFVITRNGDTTQDLTVKYSIQGTAEAGVDYQPIANFAIIPAGVNEVAIVIQPQKSDFQGTKTVLLSLENLPNSNQYMLGVNFHAVVNILDSCTY
;
A
#
# COMPACT_ATOMS: atom_id res chain seq x y z
N MET A 1 9.04 7.22 7.87
CA MET A 1 9.63 6.07 7.15
C MET A 1 10.04 6.58 5.78
N TYR A 2 11.32 6.47 5.42
CA TYR A 2 11.83 6.82 4.09
C TYR A 2 12.20 5.52 3.38
N ALA A 3 11.73 5.32 2.16
CA ALA A 3 12.23 4.29 1.25
C ALA A 3 13.01 5.02 0.14
N SER A 4 14.28 4.64 -0.08
CA SER A 4 15.13 5.24 -1.11
C SER A 4 15.72 4.15 -2.01
N GLN A 5 15.34 4.25 -3.29
CA GLN A 5 16.14 4.10 -4.51
C GLN A 5 16.83 2.75 -4.80
N PHE A 6 16.66 2.32 -6.06
CA PHE A 6 17.12 1.06 -6.69
C PHE A 6 16.30 -0.18 -6.38
N GLY A 7 15.20 -0.38 -7.11
CA GLY A 7 14.55 -1.70 -7.18
C GLY A 7 13.97 -2.21 -5.86
N GLU A 8 14.01 -1.41 -4.80
CA GLU A 8 13.30 -1.70 -3.56
C GLU A 8 11.82 -1.53 -3.85
N VAL A 9 11.15 -2.67 -3.96
CA VAL A 9 9.70 -2.76 -3.87
C VAL A 9 9.21 -1.89 -2.72
N GLY A 10 8.35 -0.92 -3.04
CA GLY A 10 7.65 -0.19 -2.01
C GLY A 10 6.76 -1.16 -1.26
N LYS A 11 6.67 -1.06 0.07
CA LYS A 11 5.84 -1.96 0.86
C LYS A 11 4.98 -1.15 1.82
N PHE A 12 3.67 -1.37 1.76
CA PHE A 12 2.78 -0.98 2.84
C PHE A 12 2.55 -2.19 3.75
N VAL A 13 2.73 -2.00 5.05
CA VAL A 13 2.42 -3.03 6.04
C VAL A 13 1.17 -2.57 6.78
N ILE A 14 0.10 -3.36 6.66
CA ILE A 14 -1.12 -3.15 7.43
C ILE A 14 -1.06 -4.08 8.63
N THR A 15 -1.07 -3.49 9.82
CA THR A 15 -1.09 -4.24 11.08
C THR A 15 -2.48 -4.19 11.69
N ARG A 16 -2.95 -5.33 12.17
CA ARG A 16 -4.16 -5.50 12.97
C ARG A 16 -3.78 -5.73 14.42
N ASN A 17 -4.48 -5.04 15.32
CA ASN A 17 -4.43 -5.33 16.75
C ASN A 17 -5.78 -5.90 17.21
N GLY A 18 -5.76 -6.82 18.17
CA GLY A 18 -6.95 -7.45 18.73
C GLY A 18 -7.13 -8.90 18.27
N ASP A 19 -8.39 -9.31 18.09
CA ASP A 19 -8.75 -10.67 17.68
C ASP A 19 -8.13 -11.00 16.32
N THR A 20 -7.50 -12.17 16.17
CA THR A 20 -6.92 -12.69 14.92
C THR A 20 -7.53 -14.02 14.51
N THR A 21 -8.62 -14.45 15.16
CA THR A 21 -9.25 -15.77 14.94
C THR A 21 -9.94 -15.91 13.59
N GLN A 22 -10.25 -14.80 12.91
CA GLN A 22 -10.93 -14.76 11.62
C GLN A 22 -10.16 -13.87 10.65
N ASP A 23 -10.27 -14.18 9.35
CA ASP A 23 -9.76 -13.34 8.28
C ASP A 23 -10.36 -11.92 8.36
N LEU A 24 -9.52 -10.91 8.16
CA LEU A 24 -9.95 -9.51 8.08
C LEU A 24 -9.66 -8.93 6.70
N THR A 25 -10.71 -8.58 5.99
CA THR A 25 -10.61 -7.83 4.74
C THR A 25 -10.56 -6.33 5.05
N VAL A 26 -9.42 -5.71 4.75
CA VAL A 26 -9.19 -4.28 4.88
C VAL A 26 -9.27 -3.63 3.51
N LYS A 27 -10.14 -2.62 3.36
CA LYS A 27 -10.19 -1.82 2.12
C LYS A 27 -9.30 -0.58 2.23
N TYR A 28 -8.78 -0.16 1.09
CA TYR A 28 -8.00 1.07 0.98
C TYR A 28 -8.18 1.72 -0.39
N SER A 29 -8.06 3.04 -0.41
CA SER A 29 -7.90 3.81 -1.64
C SER A 29 -6.42 4.11 -1.89
N ILE A 30 -6.09 4.21 -3.17
CA ILE A 30 -4.76 4.57 -3.63
C ILE A 30 -4.91 5.89 -4.40
N GLN A 31 -4.10 6.86 -4.02
CA GLN A 31 -4.00 8.18 -4.64
C GLN A 31 -2.52 8.51 -4.88
N GLY A 32 -2.24 9.68 -5.45
CA GLY A 32 -0.89 10.15 -5.69
C GLY A 32 -0.66 10.49 -7.16
N THR A 33 0.61 10.62 -7.55
CA THR A 33 1.01 10.96 -8.92
C THR A 33 1.42 9.75 -9.76
N ALA A 34 1.67 8.60 -9.11
CA ALA A 34 1.97 7.34 -9.76
C ALA A 34 0.71 6.66 -10.30
N GLU A 35 0.76 6.16 -11.53
CA GLU A 35 -0.36 5.51 -12.19
C GLU A 35 -0.24 3.97 -12.16
N ALA A 36 -1.31 3.29 -11.73
CA ALA A 36 -1.35 1.82 -11.69
C ALA A 36 -1.35 1.22 -13.11
N GLY A 37 -0.49 0.23 -13.36
CA GLY A 37 -0.29 -0.39 -14.66
C GLY A 37 0.69 0.35 -15.57
N VAL A 38 1.10 1.57 -15.20
CA VAL A 38 2.11 2.36 -15.92
C VAL A 38 3.38 2.47 -15.07
N ASP A 39 3.27 3.04 -13.86
CA ASP A 39 4.40 3.31 -12.96
C ASP A 39 4.63 2.15 -11.96
N TYR A 40 3.60 1.35 -11.66
CA TYR A 40 3.70 0.17 -10.80
C TYR A 40 2.64 -0.88 -11.14
N GLN A 41 2.88 -2.14 -10.77
CA GLN A 41 1.93 -3.24 -11.02
C GLN A 41 0.57 -2.94 -10.38
N PRO A 42 -0.56 -3.19 -11.08
CA PRO A 42 -1.88 -3.02 -10.51
C PRO A 42 -2.04 -3.81 -9.21
N ILE A 43 -2.47 -3.14 -8.15
CA ILE A 43 -2.81 -3.75 -6.87
C ILE A 43 -4.32 -3.66 -6.64
N ALA A 44 -4.88 -4.60 -5.90
CA ALA A 44 -6.29 -4.54 -5.51
C ALA A 44 -6.53 -3.37 -4.55
N ASN A 45 -7.77 -2.92 -4.42
CA ASN A 45 -8.17 -1.89 -3.43
C ASN A 45 -8.54 -2.51 -2.06
N PHE A 46 -8.03 -3.71 -1.79
CA PHE A 46 -8.23 -4.42 -0.54
C PHE A 46 -7.05 -5.34 -0.24
N ALA A 47 -6.88 -5.68 1.03
CA ALA A 47 -5.94 -6.68 1.51
C ALA A 47 -6.65 -7.57 2.54
N ILE A 48 -6.29 -8.85 2.55
CA ILE A 48 -6.81 -9.81 3.51
C ILE A 48 -5.68 -10.08 4.51
N ILE A 49 -5.98 -9.92 5.80
CA ILE A 49 -5.15 -10.39 6.91
C ILE A 49 -5.75 -11.75 7.32
N PRO A 50 -5.13 -12.88 6.96
CA PRO A 50 -5.65 -14.19 7.32
C PRO A 50 -5.78 -14.41 8.84
N ALA A 51 -6.62 -15.37 9.22
CA ALA A 51 -6.69 -15.84 10.59
C ALA A 51 -5.32 -16.33 11.07
N GLY A 52 -4.97 -15.99 12.31
CA GLY A 52 -3.70 -16.35 12.94
C GLY A 52 -2.53 -15.42 12.59
N VAL A 53 -2.70 -14.45 11.68
CA VAL A 53 -1.70 -13.40 11.44
C VAL A 53 -2.24 -12.02 11.79
N ASN A 54 -1.33 -11.14 12.19
CA ASN A 54 -1.64 -9.77 12.62
C ASN A 54 -1.14 -8.72 11.62
N GLU A 55 -0.52 -9.13 10.52
CA GLU A 55 -0.01 -8.20 9.52
C GLU A 55 -0.16 -8.74 8.09
N VAL A 56 -0.32 -7.83 7.15
CA VAL A 56 -0.26 -8.12 5.71
C VAL A 56 0.58 -7.07 5.00
N ALA A 57 1.33 -7.55 4.02
CA ALA A 57 2.18 -6.76 3.16
C ALA A 57 1.49 -6.47 1.82
N ILE A 58 1.42 -5.20 1.43
CA ILE A 58 1.07 -4.79 0.08
C ILE A 58 2.34 -4.34 -0.60
N VAL A 59 2.70 -5.03 -1.67
CA VAL A 59 3.92 -4.78 -2.44
C VAL A 59 3.59 -3.85 -3.61
N ILE A 60 4.20 -2.68 -3.63
CA ILE A 60 4.22 -1.74 -4.74
C ILE A 60 5.44 -2.08 -5.59
N GLN A 61 5.21 -2.89 -6.63
CA GLN A 61 6.25 -3.29 -7.57
C GLN A 61 6.37 -2.20 -8.65
N PRO A 62 7.45 -1.39 -8.66
CA PRO A 62 7.63 -0.39 -9.70
C PRO A 62 7.73 -1.06 -11.07
N GLN A 63 7.12 -0.44 -12.07
CA GLN A 63 7.29 -0.80 -13.48
C GLN A 63 8.25 0.17 -14.12
N LYS A 64 8.97 -0.30 -15.15
CA LYS A 64 9.81 0.58 -15.94
C LYS A 64 8.90 1.49 -16.77
N SER A 65 8.92 2.78 -16.46
CA SER A 65 8.26 3.83 -17.23
C SER A 65 9.24 4.97 -17.51
N ASP A 66 9.03 5.70 -18.60
CA ASP A 66 9.93 6.79 -19.07
C ASP A 66 9.63 8.13 -18.38
N PHE A 67 9.12 8.12 -17.15
CA PHE A 67 8.86 9.35 -16.39
C PHE A 67 10.16 9.93 -15.85
N GLN A 68 10.27 11.25 -15.85
CA GLN A 68 11.35 11.94 -15.15
C GLN A 68 10.85 12.47 -13.81
N GLY A 69 11.63 12.22 -12.76
CA GLY A 69 11.38 12.76 -11.42
C GLY A 69 10.86 11.73 -10.42
N THR A 70 10.17 12.20 -9.38
CA THR A 70 9.60 11.34 -8.32
C THR A 70 8.09 11.25 -8.45
N LYS A 71 7.59 10.04 -8.47
CA LYS A 71 6.16 9.71 -8.44
C LYS A 71 5.77 9.24 -7.04
N THR A 72 4.54 9.47 -6.62
CA THR A 72 4.09 9.12 -5.27
C THR A 72 2.86 8.22 -5.31
N VAL A 73 2.83 7.26 -4.40
CA VAL A 73 1.71 6.39 -4.10
C VAL A 73 1.30 6.67 -2.66
N LEU A 74 0.11 7.22 -2.47
CA LEU A 74 -0.54 7.44 -1.19
C LEU A 74 -1.60 6.35 -1.00
N LEU A 75 -1.40 5.46 -0.04
CA LEU A 75 -2.40 4.47 0.35
C LEU A 75 -3.16 4.98 1.58
N SER A 76 -4.48 4.97 1.53
CA SER A 76 -5.37 5.37 2.63
C SER A 76 -6.31 4.23 2.97
N LEU A 77 -6.24 3.70 4.19
CA LEU A 77 -7.17 2.71 4.71
C LEU A 77 -8.56 3.32 4.85
N GLU A 78 -9.57 2.57 4.45
CA GLU A 78 -10.97 2.96 4.52
C GLU A 78 -11.70 2.02 5.48
N ASN A 79 -12.69 2.55 6.20
CA ASN A 79 -13.60 1.67 6.92
C ASN A 79 -14.61 1.08 5.93
N LEU A 80 -15.00 -0.18 6.14
CA LEU A 80 -16.06 -0.78 5.36
C LEU A 80 -17.39 -0.06 5.67
N PRO A 81 -18.14 0.41 4.67
CA PRO A 81 -19.44 1.05 4.90
C PRO A 81 -20.35 0.09 5.67
N ASN A 82 -20.96 0.58 6.75
CA ASN A 82 -21.87 -0.18 7.62
C ASN A 82 -21.23 -1.39 8.33
N SER A 83 -19.91 -1.39 8.54
CA SER A 83 -19.22 -2.43 9.29
C SER A 83 -18.51 -1.89 10.52
N ASN A 84 -18.69 -2.57 11.65
CA ASN A 84 -17.94 -2.38 12.89
C ASN A 84 -16.81 -3.44 13.02
N GLN A 85 -16.39 -4.07 11.92
CA GLN A 85 -15.39 -5.15 11.97
C GLN A 85 -14.00 -4.67 12.44
N TYR A 86 -13.64 -3.41 12.17
CA TYR A 86 -12.40 -2.82 12.65
C TYR A 86 -12.52 -1.30 12.82
N MET A 87 -11.66 -0.76 13.68
CA MET A 87 -11.45 0.67 13.81
C MET A 87 -10.10 1.04 13.19
N LEU A 88 -10.06 2.12 12.42
CA LEU A 88 -8.80 2.65 11.90
C LEU A 88 -7.97 3.26 13.05
N GLY A 89 -6.70 2.91 13.09
CA GLY A 89 -5.74 3.54 14.01
C GLY A 89 -5.35 4.96 13.57
N VAL A 90 -4.49 5.61 14.35
CA VAL A 90 -3.98 6.96 14.06
C VAL A 90 -3.18 7.04 12.75
N ASN A 91 -2.55 5.93 12.34
CA ASN A 91 -1.81 5.80 11.08
C ASN A 91 -2.64 5.00 10.08
N PHE A 92 -3.56 5.68 9.40
CA PHE A 92 -4.42 5.07 8.38
C PHE A 92 -4.05 5.47 6.96
N HIS A 93 -2.98 6.25 6.77
CA HIS A 93 -2.45 6.57 5.46
C HIS A 93 -0.92 6.41 5.43
N ALA A 94 -0.39 6.03 4.28
CA ALA A 94 1.03 5.80 4.08
C ALA A 94 1.46 6.25 2.67
N VAL A 95 2.68 6.75 2.55
CA VAL A 95 3.24 7.24 1.28
C VAL A 95 4.45 6.41 0.88
N VAL A 96 4.49 6.00 -0.38
CA VAL A 96 5.63 5.39 -1.05
C VAL A 96 6.03 6.30 -2.21
N ASN A 97 7.32 6.52 -2.38
CA ASN A 97 7.86 7.27 -3.51
C ASN A 97 8.47 6.30 -4.51
N ILE A 98 8.10 6.44 -5.77
CA ILE A 98 8.68 5.75 -6.91
C ILE A 98 9.67 6.73 -7.55
N LEU A 99 10.94 6.38 -7.52
CA LEU A 99 12.02 7.19 -8.09
C LEU A 99 12.32 6.70 -9.50
N ASP A 100 12.51 7.65 -10.41
CA ASP A 100 13.03 7.35 -11.73
C ASP A 100 14.42 6.69 -11.64
N SER A 101 14.64 5.74 -12.54
CA SER A 101 15.86 4.97 -12.68
C SER A 101 16.85 5.58 -13.67
N CYS A 102 16.75 6.89 -13.96
CA CYS A 102 17.68 7.61 -14.83
C CYS A 102 19.15 7.32 -14.44
N THR A 103 19.74 6.39 -15.17
CA THR A 103 21.16 6.09 -15.19
C THR A 103 21.73 6.97 -16.30
N TYR A 104 22.61 7.89 -15.93
CA TYR A 104 23.41 8.69 -16.86
C TYR A 104 24.37 7.78 -17.66
#